data_AF-A7IHJ6-F1
#
_entry.id   AF-A7IHJ6-F1
#
_cell.length_a   1.000
_cell.length_b   1.000
_cell.length_c   1.000
_cell.angle_alpha   90.00
_cell.angle_beta   90.00
_cell.angle_gamma   90.00
#
_symmetry.space_group_name_H-M   'P 1'
#
loop_
_entity.id
_entity.type
_entity.pdbx_description
1 polymer ?
#
loop_
_entity_poly.entity_id
_entity_poly.type
_entity_poly.pdbx_seq_one_letter_code
_entity_poly.pdbx_strand_id
1 'polypeptide(L)'
;MVNCRVYIAAPLFNNAERAFNEALANALRPRVDVYLPQMDGILLQEAIANGENPEIASERVFQEDIRALRECGALLIVLNGRTIDEGAAFELGVAWSLGKQCVAYKDDPRQLLSVGDNPMIMRAVTRVLCNFDDVQAWAASLRAP
;
A
#
# COMPACT_ATOMS: atom_id res chain seq x y z
N MET A 1 3.67 -11.18 21.31
CA MET A 1 4.63 -10.33 20.59
C MET A 1 3.83 -9.57 19.56
N VAL A 2 3.90 -8.24 19.53
CA VAL A 2 3.24 -7.46 18.49
C VAL A 2 4.09 -7.63 17.24
N ASN A 3 3.56 -8.25 16.19
CA ASN A 3 4.28 -8.32 14.91
C ASN A 3 4.26 -6.94 14.25
N CYS A 4 5.30 -6.61 13.48
CA CYS A 4 5.27 -5.42 12.64
C CYS A 4 4.07 -5.52 11.69
N ARG A 5 3.26 -4.47 11.56
CA ARG A 5 2.13 -4.43 10.62
C ARG A 5 2.52 -3.64 9.37
N VAL A 6 2.34 -4.21 8.19
CA VAL A 6 2.61 -3.57 6.90
C VAL A 6 1.30 -3.14 6.25
N TYR A 7 1.21 -1.88 5.83
CA TYR A 7 0.13 -1.37 4.98
C TYR A 7 0.51 -1.56 3.51
N ILE A 8 -0.39 -2.15 2.70
CA ILE A 8 -0.21 -2.25 1.25
C ILE A 8 -1.01 -1.14 0.56
N ALA A 9 -0.31 -0.16 0.02
CA ALA A 9 -0.86 0.93 -0.80
C ALA A 9 -0.81 0.52 -2.28
N ALA A 10 -1.94 0.20 -2.88
CA ALA A 10 -1.98 -0.34 -4.24
C ALA A 10 -3.31 -0.05 -4.93
N PRO A 11 -3.33 0.09 -6.27
CA PRO A 11 -4.57 0.14 -7.01
C PRO A 11 -5.39 -1.13 -6.78
N LEU A 12 -6.71 -0.98 -6.72
CA LEU A 12 -7.67 -2.08 -6.55
C LEU A 12 -8.87 -1.92 -7.50
N PHE A 13 -8.65 -1.37 -8.69
CA PHE A 13 -9.71 -1.05 -9.65
C PHE A 13 -10.28 -2.29 -10.34
N ASN A 14 -9.47 -3.33 -10.52
CA ASN A 14 -9.87 -4.55 -11.23
C ASN A 14 -9.42 -5.84 -10.52
N ASN A 15 -9.92 -6.97 -11.01
CA ASN A 15 -9.65 -8.28 -10.41
C ASN A 15 -8.17 -8.68 -10.45
N ALA A 16 -7.44 -8.29 -11.50
CA ALA A 16 -6.03 -8.63 -11.63
C ALA A 16 -5.19 -7.88 -10.59
N GLU A 17 -5.46 -6.59 -10.39
CA GLU A 17 -4.84 -5.78 -9.34
C GLU A 17 -5.15 -6.34 -7.95
N ARG A 18 -6.43 -6.63 -7.67
CA ARG A 18 -6.84 -7.21 -6.38
C ARG A 18 -6.16 -8.55 -6.10
N ALA A 19 -6.13 -9.45 -7.08
CA ALA A 19 -5.46 -10.75 -6.95
C ALA A 19 -3.95 -10.59 -6.74
N PHE A 20 -3.33 -9.63 -7.40
CA PHE A 20 -1.91 -9.33 -7.22
C PHE A 20 -1.61 -8.78 -5.81
N ASN A 21 -2.44 -7.87 -5.31
CA ASN A 21 -2.31 -7.34 -3.95
C ASN A 21 -2.47 -8.43 -2.89
N GLU A 22 -3.40 -9.38 -3.09
CA GLU A 22 -3.55 -10.56 -2.23
C GLU A 22 -2.32 -11.48 -2.28
N ALA A 23 -1.72 -11.68 -3.45
CA ALA A 23 -0.49 -12.44 -3.59
C ALA A 23 0.66 -11.78 -2.80
N LEU A 24 0.80 -10.45 -2.88
CA LEU A 24 1.77 -9.70 -2.08
C LEU A 24 1.51 -9.85 -0.59
N ALA A 25 0.25 -9.68 -0.16
CA ALA A 25 -0.14 -9.89 1.23
C ALA A 25 0.22 -11.30 1.72
N ASN A 26 -0.06 -12.33 0.92
CA ASN A 26 0.28 -13.72 1.23
C ASN A 26 1.80 -13.95 1.34
N ALA A 27 2.62 -13.23 0.58
CA ALA A 27 4.07 -13.31 0.70
C ALA A 27 4.61 -12.65 1.98
N LEU A 28 3.93 -11.63 2.50
CA LEU A 28 4.30 -10.91 3.72
C LEU A 28 3.84 -11.62 5.02
N ARG A 29 2.62 -12.18 5.01
CA ARG A 29 1.95 -12.80 6.17
C ARG A 29 2.78 -13.82 6.98
N PRO A 30 3.72 -14.60 6.41
CA PRO A 30 4.58 -15.49 7.20
C PRO A 30 5.51 -14.78 8.19
N ARG A 31 5.71 -13.46 8.05
CA ARG A 31 6.70 -12.69 8.84
C ARG A 31 6.09 -11.49 9.58
N VAL A 32 5.02 -10.92 9.04
CA VAL A 32 4.42 -9.66 9.51
C VAL A 32 2.91 -9.71 9.43
N ASP A 33 2.25 -8.86 10.21
CA ASP A 33 0.83 -8.60 10.02
C ASP A 33 0.65 -7.71 8.79
N VAL A 34 -0.46 -7.85 8.07
CA VAL A 34 -0.75 -7.08 6.86
C VAL A 34 -2.09 -6.38 7.02
N TYR A 35 -2.13 -5.09 6.70
CA TYR A 35 -3.36 -4.37 6.39
C TYR A 35 -3.44 -4.21 4.88
N LEU A 36 -4.49 -4.77 4.29
CA LEU A 36 -4.76 -4.74 2.87
C LEU A 36 -6.13 -4.04 2.66
N PRO A 37 -6.19 -2.80 2.13
CA PRO A 37 -7.42 -2.00 2.11
C PRO A 37 -8.63 -2.70 1.48
N GLN A 38 -8.42 -3.49 0.43
CA GLN A 38 -9.50 -4.25 -0.22
C GLN A 38 -10.09 -5.39 0.63
N MET A 39 -9.45 -5.76 1.75
CA MET A 39 -9.91 -6.81 2.67
C MET A 39 -10.27 -6.27 4.05
N ASP A 40 -9.47 -5.34 4.56
CA ASP A 40 -9.53 -4.86 5.94
C ASP A 40 -10.18 -3.48 6.06
N GLY A 41 -10.25 -2.73 4.95
CA GLY A 41 -10.75 -1.36 4.90
C GLY A 41 -12.23 -1.25 4.51
N ILE A 42 -12.68 0.00 4.41
CA ILE A 42 -14.03 0.31 3.91
C ILE A 42 -13.95 0.53 2.41
N LEU A 43 -14.75 -0.21 1.64
CA LEU A 43 -14.89 0.01 0.20
C LEU A 43 -15.99 1.03 -0.08
N LEU A 44 -15.61 2.20 -0.61
CA LEU A 44 -16.53 3.31 -0.87
C LEU A 44 -17.77 2.89 -1.67
N GLN A 45 -17.56 2.11 -2.74
CA GLN A 45 -18.66 1.64 -3.59
C GLN A 45 -19.63 0.73 -2.83
N GLU A 46 -19.14 -0.10 -1.92
CA GLU A 46 -19.98 -1.01 -1.12
C GLU A 46 -20.74 -0.23 -0.05
N ALA A 47 -20.11 0.73 0.63
CA ALA A 47 -20.77 1.60 1.60
C ALA A 47 -21.94 2.36 0.95
N ILE A 48 -21.72 2.95 -0.22
CA ILE A 48 -22.77 3.65 -0.98
C ILE A 48 -23.87 2.66 -1.43
N ALA A 49 -23.51 1.49 -1.94
CA ALA A 49 -24.48 0.46 -2.34
C ALA A 49 -25.35 -0.03 -1.18
N ASN A 50 -24.80 -0.01 0.05
CA ASN A 50 -25.51 -0.33 1.29
C ASN A 50 -26.36 0.84 1.83
N GLY A 51 -26.46 1.95 1.10
CA GLY A 51 -27.34 3.08 1.40
C GLY A 51 -26.69 4.19 2.23
N GLU A 52 -25.37 4.19 2.41
CA GLU A 52 -24.68 5.31 3.04
C GLU A 52 -24.65 6.54 2.12
N ASN A 53 -24.72 7.73 2.73
CA ASN A 53 -24.49 8.96 2.01
C ASN A 53 -23.04 9.01 1.49
N PRO A 54 -22.79 9.38 0.21
CA PRO A 54 -21.46 9.36 -0.38
C PRO A 54 -20.41 10.19 0.38
N GLU A 55 -20.78 11.37 0.88
CA GLU A 55 -19.86 12.24 1.62
C GLU A 55 -19.47 11.61 2.97
N ILE A 56 -20.45 11.04 3.70
CA ILE A 56 -20.19 10.32 4.95
C ILE A 56 -19.34 9.09 4.71
N ALA A 57 -19.63 8.31 3.67
CA ALA A 57 -18.84 7.13 3.31
C ALA A 57 -17.41 7.51 2.94
N SER A 58 -17.22 8.58 2.16
CA SER A 58 -15.90 9.10 1.79
C SER A 58 -15.08 9.53 3.02
N GLU A 59 -15.69 10.27 3.96
CA GLU A 59 -15.01 10.67 5.19
C GLU A 59 -14.60 9.44 6.01
N ARG A 60 -15.47 8.43 6.11
CA ARG A 60 -15.17 7.20 6.85
C ARG A 60 -14.02 6.41 6.24
N VAL A 61 -14.00 6.24 4.91
CA VAL A 61 -12.88 5.59 4.20
C VAL A 61 -11.58 6.32 4.52
N PHE A 62 -11.57 7.64 4.35
CA PHE A 62 -10.40 8.46 4.64
C PHE A 62 -9.90 8.29 6.09
N GLN A 63 -10.79 8.42 7.08
CA GLN A 63 -10.41 8.29 8.48
C GLN A 63 -9.90 6.90 8.83
N GLU A 64 -10.50 5.86 8.24
CA GLU A 64 -10.09 4.47 8.44
C GLU A 64 -8.69 4.21 7.88
N ASP A 65 -8.41 4.65 6.65
CA ASP A 65 -7.08 4.47 6.06
C ASP A 65 -6.01 5.28 6.79
N ILE A 66 -6.32 6.52 7.21
CA ILE A 66 -5.41 7.31 8.06
C ILE A 66 -5.15 6.62 9.41
N ARG A 67 -6.16 6.00 10.02
CA ARG A 67 -5.98 5.20 11.25
C ARG A 67 -5.05 4.02 11.00
N ALA A 68 -5.31 3.23 9.95
CA ALA A 68 -4.50 2.08 9.59
C ALA A 68 -3.03 2.45 9.32
N LEU A 69 -2.79 3.56 8.62
CA LEU A 69 -1.44 4.11 8.38
C LEU A 69 -0.73 4.55 9.67
N ARG A 70 -1.46 5.06 10.66
CA ARG A 70 -0.87 5.40 11.97
C ARG A 70 -0.46 4.16 12.74
N GLU A 71 -1.26 3.10 12.67
CA GLU A 71 -1.04 1.84 13.38
C GLU A 71 0.00 0.93 12.73
N CYS A 72 0.27 1.09 11.42
CA CYS A 72 1.28 0.28 10.74
C CYS A 72 2.71 0.66 11.14
N GLY A 73 3.65 -0.30 11.06
CA GLY A 73 5.08 -0.07 11.23
C GLY A 73 5.79 0.32 9.92
N ALA A 74 5.25 -0.13 8.79
CA ALA A 74 5.82 0.10 7.46
C ALA A 74 4.74 0.14 6.38
N LEU A 75 5.10 0.65 5.20
CA LEU A 75 4.25 0.72 4.01
C LEU A 75 4.97 0.09 2.80
N LEU A 76 4.24 -0.72 2.05
CA LEU A 76 4.62 -1.18 0.72
C LEU A 76 3.68 -0.54 -0.31
N ILE A 77 4.22 0.28 -1.22
CA ILE A 77 3.47 0.85 -2.34
C ILE A 77 3.66 0.01 -3.62
N VAL A 78 2.58 -0.28 -4.35
CA VAL A 78 2.66 -0.89 -5.69
C VAL A 78 2.71 0.20 -6.74
N LEU A 79 3.82 0.26 -7.50
CA LEU A 79 4.03 1.27 -8.54
C LEU A 79 3.70 0.77 -9.96
N ASN A 80 3.23 -0.46 -10.08
CA ASN A 80 2.82 -1.03 -11.36
C ASN A 80 1.61 -0.28 -11.91
N GLY A 81 1.63 -0.01 -13.21
CA GLY A 81 0.59 0.75 -13.89
C GLY A 81 1.18 1.78 -14.86
N ARG A 82 0.34 2.30 -15.76
CA ARG A 82 0.76 3.39 -16.66
C ARG A 82 1.05 4.68 -15.89
N THR A 83 0.26 4.91 -14.84
CA THR A 83 0.40 6.02 -13.89
C THR A 83 0.35 5.41 -12.50
N ILE A 84 1.06 6.03 -11.56
CA ILE A 84 0.96 5.67 -10.15
C ILE A 84 -0.43 6.07 -9.68
N ASP A 85 -1.10 5.16 -8.97
CA ASP A 85 -2.40 5.41 -8.35
C ASP A 85 -2.32 6.60 -7.38
N GLU A 86 -3.22 7.58 -7.53
CA GLU A 86 -3.20 8.79 -6.73
C GLU A 86 -3.51 8.53 -5.25
N GLY A 87 -4.36 7.53 -4.96
CA GLY A 87 -4.67 7.08 -3.59
C GLY A 87 -3.43 6.53 -2.91
N ALA A 88 -2.78 5.55 -3.54
CA ALA A 88 -1.54 4.95 -3.06
C ALA A 88 -0.41 5.99 -2.91
N ALA A 89 -0.31 6.96 -3.84
CA ALA A 89 0.65 8.05 -3.73
C ALA A 89 0.37 8.97 -2.53
N PHE A 90 -0.90 9.27 -2.24
CA PHE A 90 -1.30 10.02 -1.06
C PHE A 90 -0.95 9.27 0.23
N GLU A 91 -1.29 7.99 0.32
CA GLU A 91 -0.99 7.11 1.45
C GLU A 91 0.51 7.01 1.71
N LEU A 92 1.33 6.89 0.66
CA LEU A 92 2.79 6.94 0.77
C LEU A 92 3.27 8.25 1.38
N GLY A 93 2.71 9.39 0.95
CA GLY A 93 3.05 10.70 1.49
C GLY A 93 2.72 10.81 2.98
N VAL A 94 1.54 10.32 3.39
CA VAL A 94 1.15 10.26 4.80
C VAL A 94 2.09 9.37 5.60
N ALA A 95 2.35 8.14 5.15
CA ALA A 95 3.23 7.20 5.83
C ALA A 95 4.65 7.75 5.98
N TRP A 96 5.18 8.37 4.92
CA TRP A 96 6.49 9.03 4.97
C TRP A 96 6.51 10.16 5.99
N SER A 97 5.46 10.99 6.05
CA SER A 97 5.36 12.09 7.03
C SER A 97 5.28 11.60 8.48
N LEU A 98 4.76 10.38 8.69
CA LEU A 98 4.69 9.71 10.00
C LEU A 98 6.00 8.97 10.36
N GLY A 99 7.04 9.08 9.54
CA GLY A 99 8.33 8.41 9.76
C GLY A 99 8.30 6.90 9.57
N LYS A 100 7.31 6.37 8.84
CA LYS A 100 7.21 4.94 8.55
C LYS A 100 8.30 4.52 7.55
N GLN A 101 8.75 3.27 7.65
CA GLN A 101 9.59 2.71 6.59
C GLN A 101 8.72 2.44 5.36
N CYS A 102 9.02 3.10 4.25
CA CYS A 102 8.32 2.92 2.98
C CYS A 102 9.23 2.19 1.97
N VAL A 103 8.67 1.18 1.29
CA VAL A 103 9.29 0.49 0.15
C VAL A 103 8.31 0.43 -1.01
N ALA A 104 8.81 0.28 -2.23
CA ALA A 104 8.00 0.10 -3.43
C ALA A 104 8.10 -1.33 -3.97
N TYR A 105 7.02 -1.84 -4.55
CA TYR A 105 7.05 -2.94 -5.50
C TYR A 105 6.89 -2.42 -6.92
N LYS A 106 7.79 -2.83 -7.83
CA LYS A 106 7.69 -2.56 -9.26
C LYS A 106 8.47 -3.61 -10.06
N ASP A 107 7.77 -4.37 -10.91
CA ASP A 107 8.36 -5.31 -11.86
C ASP A 107 8.14 -4.89 -13.32
N ASP A 108 7.28 -3.90 -13.56
CA ASP A 108 7.13 -3.27 -14.86
C ASP A 108 8.29 -2.30 -15.12
N PRO A 109 9.11 -2.47 -16.16
CA PRO A 109 10.24 -1.57 -16.43
C PRO A 109 9.79 -0.23 -17.03
N ARG A 110 8.53 -0.07 -17.44
CA ARG A 110 8.04 1.15 -18.08
C ARG A 110 7.99 2.31 -17.09
N GLN A 111 8.36 3.50 -17.56
CA GLN A 111 8.48 4.72 -16.77
C GLN A 111 8.01 5.93 -17.57
N LEU A 112 7.53 6.96 -16.88
CA LEU A 112 7.03 8.19 -17.51
C LEU A 112 8.14 9.24 -17.73
N LEU A 113 9.14 9.31 -16.85
CA LEU A 113 10.26 10.24 -17.00
C LEU A 113 11.46 9.51 -17.62
N SER A 114 12.32 10.25 -18.32
CA SER A 114 13.57 9.73 -18.88
C SER A 114 14.59 9.28 -17.83
N VAL A 115 14.37 9.66 -16.56
CA VAL A 115 15.29 9.45 -15.45
C VAL A 115 14.74 8.49 -14.38
N GLY A 116 13.55 7.92 -14.59
CA GLY A 116 12.90 7.10 -13.56
C GLY A 116 11.40 7.36 -13.40
N ASP A 117 10.87 6.88 -12.28
CA ASP A 117 9.57 7.30 -11.77
C ASP A 117 9.63 8.69 -11.12
N ASN A 118 8.46 9.21 -10.74
CA ASN A 118 8.33 10.53 -10.13
C ASN A 118 9.29 10.70 -8.94
N PRO A 119 10.13 11.76 -8.89
CA PRO A 119 11.10 11.94 -7.82
C PRO A 119 10.45 12.04 -6.44
N MET A 120 9.25 12.57 -6.30
CA MET A 120 8.56 12.64 -5.00
C MET A 120 8.28 11.24 -4.42
N ILE A 121 7.96 10.30 -5.30
CA ILE A 121 7.71 8.89 -4.94
C ILE A 121 9.04 8.19 -4.64
N MET A 122 10.01 8.33 -5.54
CA MET A 122 11.31 7.68 -5.41
C MET A 122 12.13 8.19 -4.23
N ARG A 123 11.89 9.41 -3.75
CA ARG A 123 12.51 9.97 -2.54
C ARG A 123 11.76 9.62 -1.26
N ALA A 124 10.51 9.18 -1.34
CA ALA A 124 9.73 8.73 -0.19
C ALA A 124 9.98 7.25 0.15
N VAL A 125 10.44 6.44 -0.81
CA VAL A 125 10.75 5.02 -0.60
C VAL A 125 12.25 4.78 -0.39
N THR A 126 12.58 3.78 0.41
CA THR A 126 13.96 3.40 0.75
C THR A 126 14.54 2.35 -0.20
N ARG A 127 13.67 1.54 -0.82
CA ARG A 127 14.03 0.46 -1.74
C ARG A 127 12.89 0.17 -2.70
N VAL A 128 13.23 -0.28 -3.91
CA VAL A 128 12.30 -0.88 -4.87
C VAL A 128 12.54 -2.38 -4.92
N LEU A 129 11.48 -3.16 -4.78
CA LEU A 129 11.44 -4.62 -4.83
C LEU A 129 10.82 -5.02 -6.17
N CYS A 130 11.37 -6.03 -6.85
CA CYS A 130 10.95 -6.38 -8.22
C CYS A 130 10.46 -7.83 -8.37
N ASN A 131 10.39 -8.58 -7.27
CA ASN A 131 9.91 -9.96 -7.24
C ASN A 131 9.46 -10.34 -5.81
N PHE A 132 8.81 -11.50 -5.68
CA PHE A 132 8.29 -11.99 -4.40
C PHE A 132 9.38 -12.39 -3.39
N ASP A 133 10.54 -12.87 -3.86
CA ASP A 133 11.65 -13.22 -2.96
C ASP A 133 12.20 -11.98 -2.24
N ASP A 134 12.31 -10.86 -2.95
CA ASP A 134 12.68 -9.57 -2.39
C ASP A 134 11.65 -9.05 -1.37
N VAL A 135 10.36 -9.26 -1.64
CA VAL A 135 9.26 -8.93 -0.71
C VAL A 135 9.37 -9.75 0.58
N GLN A 136 9.61 -11.05 0.46
CA GLN A 136 9.79 -11.93 1.62
C GLN A 136 11.06 -11.61 2.41
N ALA A 137 12.16 -11.31 1.72
CA ALA A 137 13.42 -10.92 2.34
C ALA A 137 13.28 -9.59 3.11
N TRP A 138 12.57 -8.61 2.52
CA TRP A 138 12.25 -7.37 3.21
C TRP A 138 11.39 -7.62 4.44
N ALA A 139 10.32 -8.41 4.34
CA ALA A 139 9.46 -8.74 5.47
C ALA A 139 10.22 -9.41 6.63
N ALA A 140 11.17 -10.29 6.30
CA ALA A 140 12.03 -10.94 7.29
C ALA A 140 13.01 -9.99 8.00
N SER A 141 13.28 -8.82 7.42
CA SER A 141 14.14 -7.77 8.00
C SER A 141 13.40 -6.84 8.96
N LEU A 142 12.06 -6.79 8.87
CA LEU A 142 11.23 -5.94 9.72
C LEU A 142 11.25 -6.46 11.16
N ARG A 143 11.37 -5.53 12.11
CA ARG A 143 11.31 -5.82 13.54
C ARG A 143 10.02 -5.23 14.12
N ALA A 144 9.50 -5.86 15.17
CA ALA A 144 8.47 -5.26 15.99
C ALA A 144 9.01 -3.92 16.57
N PRO A 145 8.16 -2.88 16.67
CA PRO A 145 8.54 -1.62 17.30
C PRO A 145 8.91 -1.77 18.78
#